data_AF-A0A5N0V906-F1
#
_entry.id   AF-A0A5N0V906-F1
#
_cell.length_a   1.000
_cell.length_b   1.000
_cell.length_c   1.000
_cell.angle_alpha   90.00
_cell.angle_beta   90.00
_cell.angle_gamma   90.00
#
_symmetry.space_group_name_H-M   'P 1'
#
loop_
_entity.id
_entity.type
_entity.pdbx_description
1 polymer ?
#
loop_
_entity_poly.entity_id
_entity_poly.type
_entity_poly.pdbx_seq_one_letter_code
_entity_poly.pdbx_strand_id
1 'polypeptide(L)'
;MSGGGYQADTGQLSAGAKSYSQEGDALGQAAGKLTPTVSTGQVGKAWSDVAGKYGEAFGKFKDGVAKYGSTVTDFGGSLGSASQSYSANEQSQQKSIPGQD
;
A
#
# COMPACT_ATOMS: atom_id res chain seq x y z
N MET A 1 -37.37 14.11 4.75
CA MET A 1 -37.11 13.28 3.55
C MET A 1 -35.76 12.61 3.76
N SER A 2 -35.76 11.32 4.12
CA SER A 2 -34.52 10.54 4.26
C SER A 2 -33.99 10.23 2.86
N GLY A 3 -33.01 11.01 2.41
CA GLY A 3 -32.40 10.86 1.09
C GLY A 3 -31.65 9.53 1.00
N GLY A 4 -32.09 8.65 0.09
CA GLY A 4 -31.51 7.34 -0.20
C GLY A 4 -30.16 7.43 -0.91
N GLY A 5 -29.18 8.08 -0.30
CA GLY A 5 -27.79 8.03 -0.72
C GLY A 5 -27.03 7.00 0.12
N TYR A 6 -26.24 6.14 -0.52
CA TYR A 6 -25.20 5.38 0.19
C TYR A 6 -24.18 6.39 0.70
N GLN A 7 -24.28 6.78 1.98
CA GLN A 7 -23.33 7.70 2.59
C GLN A 7 -22.01 6.96 2.79
N ALA A 8 -20.98 7.36 2.04
CA ALA A 8 -19.64 6.83 2.26
C ALA A 8 -19.10 7.43 3.57
N ASP A 9 -18.67 6.58 4.50
CA ASP A 9 -17.96 7.05 5.70
C ASP A 9 -16.55 7.51 5.29
N THR A 10 -16.44 8.79 4.94
CA THR A 10 -15.20 9.42 4.48
C THR A 10 -14.12 9.39 5.56
N GLY A 11 -14.51 9.36 6.83
CA GLY A 11 -13.63 9.19 7.99
C GLY A 11 -12.98 7.81 8.01
N GLN A 12 -13.76 6.75 7.85
CA GLN A 12 -13.25 5.38 7.74
C GLN A 12 -12.38 5.17 6.48
N LEU A 13 -12.77 5.74 5.34
CA LEU A 13 -11.95 5.69 4.12
C LEU A 13 -10.61 6.40 4.32
N SER A 14 -10.59 7.57 4.97
CA SER A 14 -9.35 8.30 5.27
C SER A 14 -8.47 7.55 6.27
N ALA A 15 -9.07 6.93 7.29
CA ALA A 15 -8.34 6.10 8.25
C ALA A 15 -7.71 4.88 7.56
N GLY A 16 -8.48 4.16 6.74
CA GLY A 16 -7.98 3.06 5.93
C GLY A 16 -6.86 3.49 4.99
N ALA A 17 -7.02 4.60 4.29
CA ALA A 17 -5.97 5.16 3.41
C ALA A 17 -4.64 5.33 4.15
N LYS A 18 -4.66 5.91 5.36
CA LYS A 18 -3.47 6.09 6.19
C LYS A 18 -2.86 4.76 6.62
N SER A 19 -3.67 3.81 7.08
CA SER A 19 -3.20 2.49 7.49
C SER A 19 -2.51 1.75 6.35
N TYR A 20 -3.14 1.71 5.17
CA TYR A 20 -2.56 1.06 4.00
C TYR A 20 -1.27 1.74 3.52
N SER A 21 -1.20 3.07 3.51
CA SER A 21 0.06 3.76 3.19
C SER A 21 1.18 3.42 4.19
N GLN A 22 0.88 3.40 5.49
CA GLN A 22 1.86 3.04 6.52
C GLN A 22 2.35 1.58 6.39
N GLU A 23 1.44 0.65 6.14
CA GLU A 23 1.79 -0.77 5.94
C GLU A 23 2.61 -0.98 4.66
N GLY A 24 2.25 -0.30 3.57
CA GLY A 24 3.00 -0.35 2.32
C GLY A 24 4.43 0.18 2.48
N ASP A 25 4.60 1.30 3.19
CA ASP A 25 5.90 1.87 3.52
C ASP A 25 6.72 0.92 4.41
N ALA A 26 6.09 0.30 5.41
CA ALA A 26 6.74 -0.67 6.29
C ALA A 26 7.22 -1.91 5.53
N LEU A 27 6.44 -2.40 4.57
CA LEU A 27 6.83 -3.49 3.66
C LEU A 27 8.00 -3.08 2.77
N GLY A 28 7.98 -1.87 2.21
CA GLY A 28 9.10 -1.34 1.43
C GLY A 28 10.40 -1.28 2.25
N GLN A 29 10.33 -0.80 3.49
CA GLN A 29 11.47 -0.79 4.41
C GLN A 29 11.95 -2.20 4.77
N ALA A 30 11.02 -3.13 5.02
CA ALA A 30 11.35 -4.52 5.31
C ALA A 30 12.07 -5.19 4.11
N ALA A 31 11.58 -4.96 2.89
CA ALA A 31 12.23 -5.42 1.67
C ALA A 31 13.65 -4.84 1.54
N GLY A 32 13.84 -3.56 1.83
CA GLY A 32 15.15 -2.90 1.82
C GLY A 32 16.17 -3.57 2.76
N LYS A 33 15.71 -4.09 3.90
CA LYS A 33 16.55 -4.79 4.89
C LYS A 33 16.90 -6.23 4.49
N LEU A 34 16.18 -6.83 3.54
CA LEU A 34 16.51 -8.16 3.03
C LEU A 34 17.80 -8.08 2.19
N THR A 35 18.87 -8.57 2.78
CA THR A 35 20.18 -8.69 2.13
C THR A 35 20.67 -10.12 2.32
N PRO A 36 20.99 -10.86 1.25
CA PRO A 36 21.55 -12.19 1.39
C PRO A 36 22.93 -12.11 2.07
N THR A 37 23.11 -12.87 3.15
CA THR A 37 24.36 -12.93 3.93
C THR A 37 25.41 -13.86 3.34
N VAL A 38 25.02 -14.68 2.36
CA VAL A 38 25.87 -15.68 1.71
C VAL A 38 25.87 -15.43 0.22
N SER A 39 27.05 -15.22 -0.34
CA SER A 39 27.28 -15.11 -1.79
C SER A 39 28.23 -16.21 -2.28
N THR A 40 28.22 -16.46 -3.58
CA THR A 40 29.06 -17.50 -4.23
C THR A 40 30.56 -17.30 -3.97
N GLY A 41 31.02 -16.07 -3.76
CA GLY A 41 32.40 -15.74 -3.44
C GLY A 41 32.81 -16.00 -1.98
N GLN A 42 31.84 -16.30 -1.10
CA GLN A 42 32.07 -16.52 0.34
C GLN A 42 32.01 -18.01 0.73
N VAL A 43 31.72 -18.89 -0.23
CA VAL A 43 31.61 -20.34 -0.01
C VAL A 43 32.63 -21.10 -0.86
N GLY A 44 33.06 -22.28 -0.39
CA GLY A 44 33.92 -23.15 -1.19
C GLY A 44 33.22 -23.66 -2.46
N LYS A 45 34.00 -24.09 -3.47
CA LYS A 45 33.47 -24.54 -4.79
C LYS A 45 32.34 -25.57 -4.71
N ALA A 46 32.34 -26.45 -3.71
CA ALA A 46 31.29 -27.46 -3.54
C ALA A 46 29.90 -26.86 -3.21
N TRP A 47 29.85 -25.61 -2.75
CA TRP A 47 28.65 -24.94 -2.26
C TRP A 47 28.24 -23.73 -3.12
N SER A 48 28.98 -23.41 -4.19
CA SER A 48 28.69 -22.26 -5.05
C SER A 48 27.29 -22.32 -5.65
N ASP A 49 26.84 -23.49 -6.10
CA ASP A 49 25.52 -23.65 -6.70
C ASP A 49 24.39 -23.42 -5.68
N VAL A 50 24.60 -23.86 -4.43
CA VAL A 50 23.64 -23.65 -3.34
C VAL A 50 23.59 -22.17 -2.96
N ALA A 51 24.74 -21.51 -2.84
CA ALA A 51 24.81 -20.08 -2.57
C ALA A 51 24.17 -19.24 -3.69
N GLY A 52 24.34 -19.64 -4.96
CA GLY A 52 23.67 -19.02 -6.10
C GLY A 52 22.15 -19.11 -6.02
N LYS A 53 21.61 -20.32 -5.80
CA LYS A 53 20.17 -20.55 -5.64
C LYS A 53 19.60 -19.82 -4.43
N TYR A 54 20.34 -19.76 -3.33
CA TYR A 54 19.95 -19.01 -2.14
C TYR A 54 19.86 -17.51 -2.43
N GLY A 55 20.87 -16.95 -3.10
CA GLY A 55 20.86 -15.55 -3.53
C GLY A 55 19.68 -15.21 -4.44
N GLU A 56 19.39 -16.08 -5.42
CA GLU A 56 18.21 -15.91 -6.29
C GLU A 56 16.89 -15.95 -5.51
N ALA A 57 16.72 -16.91 -4.61
CA ALA A 57 15.52 -17.03 -3.80
C ALA A 57 15.31 -15.80 -2.91
N PHE A 58 16.39 -15.29 -2.29
CA PHE A 58 16.36 -14.06 -1.52
C PHE A 58 16.00 -12.84 -2.38
N GLY A 59 16.58 -12.74 -3.58
CA GLY A 59 16.25 -11.67 -4.53
C GLY A 59 14.77 -11.68 -4.90
N LYS A 60 14.24 -12.85 -5.32
CA LYS A 60 12.83 -13.02 -5.67
C LYS A 60 11.90 -12.66 -4.50
N PHE A 61 12.24 -13.08 -3.28
CA PHE A 61 11.46 -12.75 -2.10
C PHE A 61 11.48 -11.24 -1.80
N LYS A 62 12.66 -10.62 -1.85
CA LYS A 62 12.83 -9.17 -1.67
C LYS A 62 11.99 -8.38 -2.67
N ASP A 63 12.09 -8.71 -3.95
CA ASP A 63 11.36 -8.03 -5.02
C ASP A 63 9.84 -8.22 -4.85
N GLY A 64 9.41 -9.41 -4.42
CA GLY A 64 8.01 -9.70 -4.11
C GLY A 64 7.46 -8.83 -2.97
N VAL A 65 8.19 -8.71 -1.86
CA VAL A 65 7.80 -7.87 -0.72
C VAL A 65 7.76 -6.39 -1.12
N ALA A 66 8.75 -5.91 -1.89
CA ALA A 66 8.77 -4.54 -2.38
C ALA A 66 7.56 -4.24 -3.29
N LYS A 67 7.26 -5.13 -4.24
CA LYS A 67 6.12 -4.99 -5.15
C LYS A 67 4.78 -5.00 -4.39
N TYR A 68 4.66 -5.89 -3.40
CA TYR A 68 3.46 -5.94 -2.56
C TYR A 68 3.31 -4.64 -1.77
N GLY A 69 4.38 -4.14 -1.13
CA GLY A 69 4.38 -2.85 -0.44
C GLY A 69 3.90 -1.69 -1.32
N SER A 70 4.41 -1.60 -2.55
CA SER A 70 3.93 -0.59 -3.53
C SER A 70 2.43 -0.71 -3.82
N THR A 71 1.92 -1.93 -4.00
CA THR A 71 0.50 -2.18 -4.29
C THR A 71 -0.38 -1.76 -3.11
N VAL A 72 0.07 -2.02 -1.88
CA VAL A 72 -0.61 -1.62 -0.65
C VAL A 72 -0.64 -0.09 -0.52
N THR A 73 0.47 0.60 -0.81
CA THR A 73 0.52 2.08 -0.85
C THR A 73 -0.43 2.66 -1.89
N ASP A 74 -0.46 2.11 -3.11
CA ASP A 74 -1.35 2.55 -4.20
C ASP A 74 -2.84 2.40 -3.83
N PHE A 75 -3.17 1.30 -3.15
CA PHE A 75 -4.52 1.08 -2.63
C PHE A 75 -4.90 2.12 -1.57
N GLY A 76 -3.98 2.42 -0.64
CA GLY A 76 -4.16 3.50 0.33
C GLY A 76 -4.41 4.86 -0.34
N GLY A 77 -3.65 5.18 -1.39
CA GLY A 77 -3.86 6.40 -2.19
C GLY A 77 -5.22 6.45 -2.89
N SER A 78 -5.70 5.31 -3.38
CA SER A 78 -7.03 5.18 -4.00
C SER A 78 -8.15 5.41 -2.98
N LEU A 79 -8.04 4.85 -1.77
CA LEU A 79 -8.98 5.11 -0.67
C LEU A 79 -8.99 6.59 -0.25
N GLY A 80 -7.82 7.22 -0.19
CA GLY A 80 -7.71 8.65 0.11
C GLY A 80 -8.41 9.52 -0.94
N SER A 81 -8.20 9.20 -2.22
CA SER A 81 -8.83 9.90 -3.36
C SER A 81 -10.35 9.71 -3.36
N ALA A 82 -10.83 8.52 -3.01
CA ALA A 82 -12.25 8.25 -2.85
C ALA A 82 -12.85 9.05 -1.68
N SER A 83 -12.20 9.06 -0.51
CA SER A 83 -12.63 9.87 0.65
C SER A 83 -12.77 11.35 0.32
N GLN A 84 -11.79 11.93 -0.39
CA GLN A 84 -11.84 13.31 -0.85
C GLN A 84 -12.99 13.56 -1.83
N SER A 85 -13.18 12.66 -2.79
CA SER A 85 -14.23 12.77 -3.80
C SER A 85 -15.63 12.73 -3.17
N TYR A 86 -15.87 11.79 -2.25
CA TYR A 86 -17.13 11.72 -1.51
C TYR A 86 -17.38 12.98 -0.66
N SER A 87 -16.36 13.46 0.05
CA SER A 87 -16.45 14.67 0.88
C SER A 87 -16.80 15.91 0.05
N ALA A 88 -16.18 16.06 -1.12
CA ALA A 88 -16.47 17.17 -2.03
C ALA A 88 -17.90 17.10 -2.60
N ASN A 89 -18.37 15.88 -2.92
CA ASN A 89 -19.70 15.68 -3.47
C ASN A 89 -20.80 15.96 -2.45
N GLU A 90 -20.61 15.59 -1.18
CA GLU A 90 -21.52 15.92 -0.08
C GLU A 90 -21.62 17.44 0.14
N GLN A 91 -20.48 18.15 0.13
CA GLN A 91 -20.46 19.62 0.25
C GLN A 91 -21.17 20.32 -0.92
N SER A 92 -20.97 19.83 -2.15
CA SER A 92 -21.64 20.37 -3.33
C SER A 92 -23.16 20.18 -3.26
N GLN A 93 -23.61 19.00 -2.80
CA GLN A 93 -25.04 18.71 -2.63
C GLN A 93 -25.66 19.58 -1.53
N GLN A 94 -24.99 19.79 -0.40
CA GLN A 94 -25.48 20.68 0.67
C GLN A 94 -25.68 22.13 0.17
N LYS A 95 -24.73 22.66 -0.62
CA LYS A 95 -24.84 24.01 -1.20
C LYS A 95 -25.93 24.17 -2.25
N SER A 96 -26.36 23.06 -2.85
CA SER A 96 -27.35 23.06 -3.94
C SER A 96 -28.79 22.89 -3.43
N ILE A 97 -29.00 22.77 -2.12
CA ILE A 97 -30.34 22.70 -1.51
C ILE A 97 -30.94 24.11 -1.48
N PRO A 98 -32.01 24.41 -2.23
CA PRO A 98 -32.62 25.74 -2.23
C PRO A 98 -33.27 26.03 -0.87
N GLY A 99 -32.94 27.17 -0.24
CA GLY A 99 -33.67 27.71 0.91
C GLY A 99 -32.94 27.72 2.28
N GLN A 100 -31.61 27.62 2.33
CA GLN A 100 -30.83 27.97 3.53
C GLN A 100 -29.98 29.21 3.25
N ASP A 101 -30.61 30.38 3.31
CA ASP A 101 -29.97 31.68 3.61
C ASP A 101 -30.69 32.29 4.83
#